data_AF-A0A444RHF1-F1
#
_entry.id   AF-A0A444RHF1-F1
#
_cell.length_a   1.000
_cell.length_b   1.000
_cell.length_c   1.000
_cell.angle_alpha   90.00
_cell.angle_beta   90.00
_cell.angle_gamma   90.00
#
_symmetry.space_group_name_H-M   'P 1'
#
loop_
_entity.id
_entity.type
_entity.pdbx_description
1 polymer ?
#
loop_
_entity_poly.entity_id
_entity_poly.type
_entity_poly.pdbx_seq_one_letter_code
_entity_poly.pdbx_strand_id
1 'polypeptide(L)'
;MAKNDFKAFATDRNANVISQEEWEALPALLSGFTAGKASSAQVNKVIRQASFIAAALAQFVSDKTQRDVLDNGDLPGFVELLGSGFAVEYLSRKNPFGDIKSDGTVETALENLGLGEGSALPVGVPVPWPTATPPAGWLQCNGATFTKEQYPVL
;
A
#
# COMPACT_ATOMS: atom_id res chain seq x y z
N MET A 1 9.31 1.78 17.47
CA MET A 1 9.37 2.22 16.06
C MET A 1 10.40 1.34 15.38
N ALA A 2 10.07 0.79 14.22
CA ALA A 2 10.99 -0.04 13.46
C ALA A 2 12.23 0.75 13.03
N LYS A 3 13.36 0.06 12.90
CA LYS A 3 14.67 0.63 12.61
C LYS A 3 14.93 0.65 11.11
N ASN A 4 15.36 1.80 10.59
CA ASN A 4 15.91 1.93 9.24
C ASN A 4 17.42 2.19 9.35
N ASP A 5 18.26 1.31 8.81
CA ASP A 5 19.71 1.47 8.82
C ASP A 5 20.28 2.26 7.63
N PHE A 6 19.51 2.43 6.56
CA PHE A 6 19.93 3.20 5.40
C PHE A 6 19.83 4.70 5.69
N LYS A 7 20.97 5.39 5.70
CA LYS A 7 21.06 6.83 6.03
C LYS A 7 21.40 7.66 4.82
N ALA A 8 20.69 8.78 4.67
CA ALA A 8 21.04 9.80 3.69
C ALA A 8 22.38 10.45 4.08
N PHE A 9 23.31 10.50 3.15
CA PHE A 9 24.64 11.06 3.37
C PHE A 9 24.67 12.57 3.07
N ALA A 10 25.48 13.30 3.86
CA ALA A 10 25.76 14.71 3.66
C ALA A 10 24.52 15.62 3.62
N THR A 11 23.49 15.40 4.44
CA THR A 11 22.23 16.18 4.37
C THR A 11 22.28 17.56 5.02
N ASP A 12 23.38 17.91 5.70
CA ASP A 12 23.54 19.21 6.36
C ASP A 12 23.53 20.38 5.35
N ARG A 13 23.05 21.55 5.80
CA ARG A 13 23.01 22.78 5.00
C ARG A 13 24.39 23.20 4.48
N ASN A 14 25.45 22.94 5.25
CA ASN A 14 26.82 23.33 4.93
C ASN A 14 27.66 22.14 4.44
N ALA A 15 27.04 21.01 4.11
CA ALA A 15 27.78 19.85 3.66
C ALA A 15 28.47 20.11 2.32
N ASN A 16 29.71 19.61 2.19
CA ASN A 16 30.58 19.79 1.03
C ASN A 16 30.01 19.09 -0.22
N VAL A 17 29.08 19.74 -0.91
CA VAL A 17 28.58 19.37 -2.22
C VAL A 17 28.47 20.61 -3.09
N ILE A 18 28.52 20.40 -4.41
CA ILE A 18 28.19 21.45 -5.36
C ILE A 18 26.69 21.77 -5.36
N SER A 19 26.33 22.96 -5.85
CA SER A 19 24.94 23.36 -6.02
C SER A 19 24.19 22.46 -7.03
N GLN A 20 22.87 22.59 -7.08
CA GLN A 20 22.09 21.86 -8.09
C GLN A 20 22.38 22.35 -9.50
N GLU A 21 22.50 23.66 -9.69
CA GLU A 21 22.82 24.29 -10.98
C GLU A 21 24.17 23.82 -11.53
N GLU A 22 25.23 23.83 -10.69
CA GLU A 22 26.55 23.34 -11.09
C GLU A 22 26.56 21.84 -11.40
N TRP A 23 25.71 21.06 -10.73
CA TRP A 23 25.60 19.61 -10.96
C TRP A 23 24.94 19.31 -12.32
N GLU A 24 23.85 20.00 -12.64
CA GLU A 24 23.14 19.83 -13.92
C GLU A 24 23.98 20.30 -15.11
N ALA A 25 24.82 21.31 -14.91
CA ALA A 25 25.77 21.79 -15.92
C ALA A 25 27.03 20.90 -16.07
N LEU A 26 27.27 19.95 -15.16
CA LEU A 26 28.49 19.16 -15.15
C LEU A 26 28.48 18.12 -16.27
N PRO A 27 29.44 18.13 -17.23
CA PRO A 27 29.46 17.13 -18.31
C PRO A 27 29.57 15.68 -17.82
N ALA A 28 30.19 15.47 -16.66
CA ALA A 28 30.32 14.18 -16.02
C ALA A 28 28.97 13.56 -15.58
N LEU A 29 27.87 14.32 -15.53
CA LEU A 29 26.54 13.77 -15.33
C LEU A 29 26.15 12.79 -16.44
N LEU A 30 26.60 13.06 -17.68
CA LEU A 30 26.35 12.20 -18.83
C LEU A 30 27.46 11.16 -19.04
N SER A 31 28.73 11.59 -18.99
CA SER A 31 29.87 10.73 -19.35
C SER A 31 30.48 9.97 -18.17
N GLY A 32 30.06 10.27 -16.94
CA GLY A 32 30.81 9.92 -15.74
C GLY A 32 32.15 10.67 -15.65
N PHE A 33 32.86 10.46 -14.53
CA PHE A 33 34.25 10.90 -14.38
C PHE A 33 35.16 9.92 -15.13
N THR A 34 35.84 10.39 -16.18
CA THR A 34 36.63 9.54 -17.07
C THR A 34 38.10 9.49 -16.68
N ALA A 35 38.79 10.64 -16.69
CA ALA A 35 40.19 10.78 -16.31
C ALA A 35 40.42 12.06 -15.51
N GLY A 36 41.41 12.04 -14.61
CA GLY A 36 41.71 13.14 -13.71
C GLY A 36 41.10 12.98 -12.31
N LYS A 37 41.05 14.06 -11.54
CA LYS A 37 40.55 14.07 -10.16
C LYS A 37 39.11 14.59 -10.14
N ALA A 38 38.16 13.79 -9.68
CA ALA A 38 36.84 14.28 -9.32
C ALA A 38 36.94 15.09 -8.02
N SER A 39 36.29 16.26 -7.95
CA SER A 39 36.30 17.03 -6.70
C SER A 39 35.46 16.31 -5.64
N SER A 40 35.84 16.42 -4.37
CA SER A 40 35.08 15.79 -3.27
C SER A 40 33.64 16.30 -3.22
N ALA A 41 33.40 17.58 -3.55
CA ALA A 41 32.07 18.16 -3.63
C ALA A 41 31.21 17.54 -4.75
N GLN A 42 31.82 17.21 -5.89
CA GLN A 42 31.13 16.52 -6.99
C GLN A 42 30.80 15.07 -6.60
N VAL A 43 31.74 14.33 -6.01
CA VAL A 43 31.52 12.95 -5.56
C VAL A 43 30.46 12.89 -4.45
N ASN A 44 30.53 13.80 -3.47
CA ASN A 44 29.55 13.88 -2.40
C ASN A 44 28.14 14.20 -2.93
N LYS A 45 28.01 14.96 -4.03
CA LYS A 45 26.71 15.22 -4.67
C LYS A 45 26.09 13.94 -5.21
N VAL A 46 26.87 13.09 -5.89
CA VAL A 46 26.45 11.77 -6.38
C VAL A 46 25.99 10.89 -5.22
N ILE A 47 26.85 10.75 -4.19
CA ILE A 47 26.56 9.90 -3.03
C ILE A 47 25.33 10.41 -2.28
N ARG A 48 25.18 11.73 -2.10
CA ARG A 48 23.99 12.33 -1.48
C ARG A 48 22.72 11.95 -2.24
N GLN A 49 22.69 12.14 -3.58
CA GLN A 49 21.48 11.82 -4.36
C GLN A 49 21.11 10.34 -4.26
N ALA A 50 22.08 9.44 -4.37
CA ALA A 50 21.84 8.00 -4.26
C ALA A 50 21.38 7.59 -2.85
N SER A 51 22.13 7.98 -1.82
CA SER A 51 21.82 7.64 -0.42
C SER A 51 20.53 8.27 0.08
N PHE A 52 20.18 9.47 -0.40
CA PHE A 52 18.92 10.12 -0.05
C PHE A 52 17.72 9.30 -0.52
N ILE A 53 17.71 8.85 -1.79
CA ILE A 53 16.64 8.01 -2.33
C ILE A 53 16.62 6.65 -1.62
N ALA A 54 17.77 6.03 -1.38
CA ALA A 54 17.85 4.76 -0.67
C ALA A 54 17.27 4.85 0.76
N ALA A 55 17.66 5.87 1.52
CA ALA A 55 17.15 6.09 2.87
C ALA A 55 15.65 6.40 2.89
N ALA A 56 15.15 7.17 1.92
CA ALA A 56 13.73 7.47 1.79
C ALA A 56 12.90 6.22 1.49
N LEU A 57 13.35 5.37 0.57
CA LEU A 57 12.69 4.10 0.26
C LEU A 57 12.72 3.15 1.46
N ALA A 58 13.86 3.01 2.14
CA ALA A 58 13.97 2.17 3.32
C ALA A 58 13.07 2.68 4.47
N GLN A 59 12.97 4.01 4.64
CA GLN A 59 12.07 4.60 5.63
C GLN A 59 10.61 4.30 5.29
N PHE A 60 10.21 4.51 4.03
CA PHE A 60 8.86 4.18 3.56
C PHE A 60 8.51 2.72 3.86
N VAL A 61 9.39 1.78 3.50
CA VAL A 61 9.18 0.35 3.74
C VAL A 61 9.06 0.05 5.23
N SER A 62 9.93 0.63 6.06
CA SER A 62 9.87 0.45 7.52
C SER A 62 8.55 0.97 8.09
N ASP A 63 8.09 2.14 7.65
CA ASP A 63 6.83 2.73 8.10
C ASP A 63 5.61 1.93 7.65
N LYS A 64 5.61 1.39 6.43
CA LYS A 64 4.47 0.60 5.92
C LYS A 64 4.40 -0.80 6.51
N THR A 65 5.55 -1.44 6.67
CA THR A 65 5.59 -2.82 7.16
C THR A 65 5.67 -2.92 8.69
N GLN A 66 6.01 -1.82 9.38
CA GLN A 66 6.36 -1.82 10.79
C GLN A 66 7.51 -2.80 11.12
N ARG A 67 8.39 -3.06 10.15
CA ARG A 67 9.56 -3.95 10.27
C ARG A 67 10.87 -3.21 10.07
N ASP A 68 11.91 -3.74 10.66
CA ASP A 68 13.27 -3.21 10.51
C ASP A 68 13.76 -3.41 9.07
N VAL A 69 14.47 -2.40 8.57
CA VAL A 69 15.16 -2.42 7.28
C VAL A 69 16.66 -2.27 7.56
N LEU A 70 17.35 -3.41 7.57
CA LEU A 70 18.73 -3.55 8.05
C LEU A 70 19.74 -3.49 6.89
N ASP A 71 20.90 -2.86 7.13
CA ASP A 71 22.03 -2.86 6.19
C ASP A 71 22.93 -4.09 6.46
N ASN A 72 22.45 -5.27 6.05
CA ASN A 72 23.10 -6.56 6.32
C ASN A 72 23.47 -7.34 5.02
N GLY A 73 23.27 -6.73 3.86
CA GLY A 73 23.52 -7.35 2.55
C GLY A 73 22.46 -8.35 2.08
N ASP A 74 21.34 -8.52 2.80
CA ASP A 74 20.23 -9.41 2.40
C ASP A 74 19.34 -8.75 1.34
N LEU A 75 19.80 -8.79 0.08
CA LEU A 75 19.04 -8.26 -1.04
C LEU A 75 17.68 -8.94 -1.25
N PRO A 76 17.56 -10.28 -1.23
CA PRO A 76 16.24 -10.94 -1.31
C PRO A 76 15.27 -10.47 -0.21
N GLY A 77 15.74 -10.40 1.04
CA GLY A 77 14.93 -9.94 2.16
C GLY A 77 14.49 -8.47 2.01
N PHE A 78 15.36 -7.60 1.50
CA PHE A 78 14.99 -6.21 1.20
C PHE A 78 13.91 -6.13 0.11
N VAL A 79 14.03 -6.94 -0.96
CA VAL A 79 13.02 -6.96 -2.05
C VAL A 79 11.66 -7.44 -1.54
N GLU A 80 11.63 -8.45 -0.66
CA GLU A 80 10.40 -8.93 -0.03
C GLU A 80 9.76 -7.85 0.85
N LEU A 81 10.57 -7.18 1.69
CA LEU A 81 10.11 -6.08 2.52
C LEU A 81 9.57 -4.92 1.67
N LEU A 82 10.25 -4.57 0.59
CA LEU A 82 9.84 -3.53 -0.34
C LEU A 82 8.48 -3.87 -0.99
N GLY A 83 8.33 -5.10 -1.48
CA GLY A 83 7.06 -5.57 -2.03
C GLY A 83 5.93 -5.55 -1.00
N SER A 84 6.21 -5.97 0.23
CA SER A 84 5.25 -5.92 1.35
C SER A 84 4.85 -4.50 1.70
N GLY A 85 5.80 -3.56 1.72
CA GLY A 85 5.52 -2.15 1.98
C GLY A 85 4.58 -1.54 0.94
N PHE A 86 4.75 -1.89 -0.34
CA PHE A 86 3.80 -1.47 -1.39
C PHE A 86 2.44 -2.16 -1.28
N ALA A 87 2.41 -3.43 -0.89
CA ALA A 87 1.16 -4.18 -0.73
C ALA A 87 0.25 -3.64 0.39
N VAL A 88 0.80 -2.87 1.34
CA VAL A 88 -0.01 -2.16 2.36
C VAL A 88 -0.79 -0.99 1.76
N GLU A 89 -0.24 -0.31 0.75
CA GLU A 89 -0.88 0.86 0.12
C GLU A 89 -1.72 0.50 -1.11
N TYR A 90 -1.37 -0.57 -1.80
CA TYR A 90 -1.98 -0.94 -3.06
C TYR A 90 -2.52 -2.36 -3.02
N LEU A 91 -3.57 -2.63 -3.81
CA LEU A 91 -3.97 -4.00 -4.12
C LEU A 91 -2.84 -4.65 -4.92
N SER A 92 -2.06 -5.50 -4.25
CA SER A 92 -0.83 -6.10 -4.79
C SER A 92 -1.07 -7.15 -5.89
N ARG A 93 -2.33 -7.50 -6.12
CA ARG A 93 -2.75 -8.52 -7.08
C ARG A 93 -2.86 -7.90 -8.48
N LYS A 94 -2.46 -8.64 -9.52
CA LYS A 94 -2.45 -8.15 -10.91
C LYS A 94 -3.87 -7.89 -11.42
N ASN A 95 -4.82 -8.75 -11.07
CA ASN A 95 -6.25 -8.58 -11.34
C ASN A 95 -7.03 -8.87 -10.07
N PRO A 96 -7.08 -7.95 -9.08
CA PRO A 96 -7.48 -8.27 -7.71
C PRO A 96 -8.78 -9.06 -7.60
N PHE A 97 -9.83 -8.65 -8.31
CA PHE A 97 -11.12 -9.34 -8.26
C PHE A 97 -11.13 -10.66 -9.04
N GLY A 98 -10.43 -10.72 -10.18
CA GLY A 98 -10.28 -11.98 -10.92
C GLY A 98 -9.50 -13.02 -10.11
N ASP A 99 -8.44 -12.58 -9.44
CA ASP A 99 -7.57 -13.41 -8.63
C ASP A 99 -8.28 -13.90 -7.35
N ILE A 100 -9.04 -13.04 -6.65
CA ILE A 100 -9.91 -13.44 -5.53
C ILE A 100 -10.91 -14.53 -5.97
N LYS A 101 -11.48 -14.38 -7.16
CA LYS A 101 -12.40 -15.38 -7.71
C LYS A 101 -11.67 -16.70 -8.02
N SER A 102 -10.49 -16.66 -8.64
CA SER A 102 -9.73 -17.88 -8.96
C SER A 102 -9.24 -18.62 -7.72
N ASP A 103 -8.93 -17.89 -6.64
CA ASP A 103 -8.51 -18.46 -5.36
C ASP A 103 -9.67 -19.14 -4.61
N GLY A 104 -10.92 -18.88 -4.98
CA GLY A 104 -12.10 -19.34 -4.24
C GLY A 104 -12.33 -18.59 -2.92
N THR A 105 -11.81 -17.36 -2.78
CA THR A 105 -11.85 -16.58 -1.53
C THR A 105 -12.87 -15.43 -1.55
N VAL A 106 -13.89 -15.52 -2.42
CA VAL A 106 -14.89 -14.46 -2.61
C VAL A 106 -15.65 -14.15 -1.31
N GLU A 107 -16.08 -15.17 -0.57
CA GLU A 107 -16.84 -15.00 0.68
C GLU A 107 -16.03 -14.22 1.72
N THR A 108 -14.79 -14.62 1.99
CA THR A 108 -13.89 -13.90 2.89
C THR A 108 -13.62 -12.47 2.43
N ALA A 109 -13.50 -12.22 1.12
CA ALA A 109 -13.32 -10.87 0.61
C ALA A 109 -14.57 -9.99 0.86
N LEU A 110 -15.77 -10.54 0.72
CA LEU A 110 -17.01 -9.83 1.04
C LEU A 110 -17.15 -9.56 2.53
N GLU A 111 -16.84 -10.54 3.39
CA GLU A 111 -16.84 -10.36 4.85
C GLU A 111 -15.91 -9.24 5.31
N ASN A 112 -14.68 -9.20 4.79
CA ASN A 112 -13.70 -8.15 5.10
C ASN A 112 -14.18 -6.74 4.69
N LEU A 113 -15.08 -6.65 3.70
CA LEU A 113 -15.70 -5.40 3.25
C LEU A 113 -17.01 -5.08 3.99
N GLY A 114 -17.48 -5.94 4.90
CA GLY A 114 -18.79 -5.82 5.53
C GLY A 114 -19.96 -6.13 4.56
N LEU A 115 -19.68 -6.82 3.46
CA LEU A 115 -20.62 -7.20 2.41
C LEU A 115 -21.06 -8.67 2.49
N GLY A 116 -21.02 -9.26 3.69
CA GLY A 116 -21.47 -10.63 3.94
C GLY A 116 -22.97 -10.85 3.74
N GLU A 117 -23.46 -11.99 4.19
CA GLU A 117 -24.87 -12.38 4.04
C GLU A 117 -25.83 -11.31 4.59
N GLY A 118 -26.84 -10.95 3.79
CA GLY A 118 -27.82 -9.90 4.15
C GLY A 118 -27.34 -8.46 4.04
N SER A 119 -26.09 -8.19 3.61
CA SER A 119 -25.57 -6.82 3.54
C SER A 119 -26.18 -5.97 2.42
N ALA A 120 -26.48 -6.55 1.26
CA ALA A 120 -27.06 -5.83 0.12
C ALA A 120 -28.50 -5.34 0.39
N LEU A 121 -29.26 -6.11 1.16
CA LEU A 121 -30.61 -5.78 1.62
C LEU A 121 -30.77 -6.29 3.06
N PRO A 122 -30.44 -5.44 4.06
CA PRO A 122 -30.60 -5.79 5.46
C PRO A 122 -32.02 -6.24 5.77
N VAL A 123 -32.15 -7.27 6.61
CA VAL A 123 -33.48 -7.73 7.07
C VAL A 123 -34.20 -6.56 7.75
N GLY A 124 -35.48 -6.37 7.40
CA GLY A 124 -36.31 -5.27 7.87
C GLY A 124 -36.44 -4.08 6.92
N VAL A 125 -35.63 -4.01 5.87
CA VAL A 125 -35.79 -2.98 4.83
C VAL A 125 -37.07 -3.27 4.01
N PRO A 126 -38.05 -2.34 3.94
CA PRO A 126 -39.22 -2.52 3.10
C PRO A 126 -38.84 -2.36 1.62
N VAL A 127 -39.12 -3.39 0.82
CA VAL A 127 -38.87 -3.40 -0.63
C VAL A 127 -40.19 -3.31 -1.38
N PRO A 128 -40.39 -2.32 -2.28
CA PRO A 128 -41.57 -2.26 -3.14
C PRO A 128 -41.65 -3.50 -4.03
N TRP A 129 -42.79 -4.19 -3.99
CA TRP A 129 -43.02 -5.40 -4.79
C TRP A 129 -44.17 -5.19 -5.78
N PRO A 130 -43.99 -5.52 -7.08
CA PRO A 130 -44.96 -5.15 -8.11
C PRO A 130 -46.21 -6.06 -8.16
N THR A 131 -46.24 -7.16 -7.42
CA THR A 131 -47.38 -8.10 -7.37
C THR A 131 -47.96 -8.19 -5.97
N ALA A 132 -49.22 -8.63 -5.87
CA ALA A 132 -49.93 -8.74 -4.58
C ALA A 132 -49.34 -9.83 -3.66
N THR A 133 -48.69 -10.85 -4.22
CA THR A 133 -48.10 -11.97 -3.48
C THR A 133 -46.58 -11.80 -3.40
N PRO A 134 -45.99 -11.61 -2.20
CA PRO A 134 -44.55 -11.53 -2.04
C PRO A 134 -43.87 -12.89 -2.31
N PRO A 135 -42.56 -12.91 -2.64
CA PRO A 135 -41.80 -14.15 -2.79
C PRO A 135 -41.71 -14.93 -1.46
N ALA A 136 -41.40 -16.23 -1.56
CA ALA A 136 -41.10 -17.02 -0.38
C ALA A 136 -39.96 -16.39 0.44
N GLY A 137 -40.10 -16.39 1.77
CA GLY A 137 -39.13 -15.78 2.69
C GLY A 137 -39.32 -14.29 2.97
N TRP A 138 -40.29 -13.62 2.33
CA TRP A 138 -40.60 -12.21 2.56
C TRP A 138 -41.92 -12.01 3.30
N LEU A 139 -42.00 -10.92 4.08
CA LEU A 139 -43.23 -10.50 4.77
C LEU A 139 -43.88 -9.31 4.07
N GLN A 140 -45.20 -9.34 3.97
CA GLN A 140 -45.95 -8.17 3.51
C GLN A 140 -45.98 -7.11 4.62
N CYS A 141 -45.63 -5.86 4.30
CA CYS A 141 -45.70 -4.73 5.22
C CYS A 141 -47.15 -4.25 5.42
N ASN A 142 -48.02 -5.09 6.00
CA ASN A 142 -49.47 -4.85 6.15
C ASN A 142 -49.94 -4.70 7.61
N GLY A 143 -49.01 -4.60 8.57
CA GLY A 143 -49.32 -4.51 9.99
C GLY A 143 -49.63 -5.84 10.68
N ALA A 144 -49.44 -6.98 10.02
CA ALA A 144 -49.52 -8.29 10.67
C ALA A 144 -48.46 -8.44 11.77
N THR A 145 -48.82 -9.09 12.87
CA THR A 145 -47.91 -9.37 13.99
C THR A 145 -46.97 -10.54 13.65
N PHE A 146 -45.72 -10.45 14.07
CA PHE A 146 -44.73 -11.53 14.03
C PHE A 146 -43.98 -11.63 15.37
N THR A 147 -43.27 -12.74 15.60
CA THR A 147 -42.52 -12.95 16.84
C THR A 147 -41.01 -12.91 16.59
N LYS A 148 -40.25 -12.48 17.61
CA LYS A 148 -38.78 -12.47 17.55
C LYS A 148 -38.19 -13.88 17.54
N GLU A 149 -38.91 -14.86 18.07
CA GLU A 149 -38.49 -16.27 18.02
C GLU A 149 -38.52 -16.80 16.58
N GLN A 150 -39.46 -16.35 15.75
CA GLN A 150 -39.56 -16.73 14.33
C GLN A 150 -38.61 -15.92 13.45
N TYR A 151 -38.45 -14.62 13.75
CA TYR A 151 -37.63 -13.70 12.96
C TYR A 151 -36.65 -12.96 13.89
N PRO A 152 -35.57 -13.62 14.35
CA PRO A 152 -34.67 -13.05 15.36
C PRO A 152 -33.88 -11.80 14.90
N VAL A 153 -33.82 -11.57 13.59
CA VAL A 153 -33.09 -10.46 12.95
C VAL A 153 -34.03 -9.39 12.35
N LEU A 154 -35.35 -9.52 12.53
CA LEU A 154 -36.38 -8.56 12.11
C LEU A 154 -37.01 -7.86 13.32
#